data_AF-A0A8J3FSE7-F1
#
_entry.id   AF-A0A8J3FSE7-F1
#
_cell.length_a   1.000
_cell.length_b   1.000
_cell.length_c   1.000
_cell.angle_alpha   90.00
_cell.angle_beta   90.00
_cell.angle_gamma   90.00
#
_symmetry.space_group_name_H-M   'P 1'
#
loop_
_entity.id
_entity.type
_entity.pdbx_description
1 polymer ?
#
loop_
_entity_poly.entity_id
_entity_poly.type
_entity_poly.pdbx_seq_one_letter_code
_entity_poly.pdbx_strand_id
1 'polypeptide(L)'
;MTNPTTVRLDETTLRRLDELAQCYPSRTAAVVDAINKAWQELHEAKLAAAYDAVAAENPHYPYESAEERDAMRARRAARLQRLADEEPDA
;
A
#
# COMPACT_ATOMS: atom_id res chain seq x y z
N MET A 1 15.95 9.74 -16.91
CA MET A 1 16.05 11.11 -17.44
C MET A 1 15.39 12.05 -16.46
N THR A 2 16.01 13.16 -16.08
CA THR A 2 15.41 14.18 -15.20
C THR A 2 14.93 15.35 -16.05
N ASN A 3 13.70 15.83 -15.79
CA ASN A 3 13.13 16.98 -16.50
C ASN A 3 13.15 18.19 -15.57
N PRO A 4 13.97 19.22 -15.84
CA PRO A 4 14.02 20.40 -14.99
C PRO A 4 12.69 21.15 -15.04
N THR A 5 12.13 21.45 -13.86
CA THR A 5 10.85 22.15 -13.71
C THR A 5 10.98 23.24 -12.66
N THR A 6 10.50 24.45 -12.95
CA THR A 6 10.48 25.55 -11.99
C THR A 6 9.10 25.62 -11.33
N VAL A 7 9.06 25.61 -9.99
CA VAL A 7 7.82 25.68 -9.21
C VAL A 7 7.84 26.94 -8.34
N ARG A 8 6.70 27.66 -8.29
CA ARG A 8 6.53 28.80 -7.37
C ARG A 8 5.93 28.31 -6.07
N LEU A 9 6.58 28.63 -4.96
CA LEU A 9 6.12 28.33 -3.61
C LEU A 9 5.78 29.64 -2.91
N ASP A 10 4.75 29.62 -2.05
CA ASP A 10 4.55 30.71 -1.11
C ASP A 10 5.64 30.68 -0.02
N GLU A 11 5.79 31.78 0.72
CA GLU A 11 6.84 31.91 1.75
C GLU A 11 6.75 30.83 2.84
N THR A 12 5.53 30.41 3.17
CA THR A 12 5.30 29.36 4.16
C THR A 12 5.78 28.00 3.68
N THR A 13 5.47 27.64 2.43
CA THR A 13 5.86 26.36 1.83
C THR A 13 7.36 26.34 1.54
N LEU A 14 7.95 27.48 1.15
CA LEU A 14 9.41 27.59 1.02
C LEU A 14 10.11 27.31 2.34
N ARG A 15 9.64 27.90 3.45
CA ARG A 15 10.19 27.65 4.79
C ARG A 15 10.03 26.18 5.21
N ARG A 16 8.87 25.57 4.97
CA ARG A 16 8.66 24.13 5.24
C ARG A 16 9.58 23.25 4.41
N LEU A 17 9.82 23.62 3.15
CA LEU A 17 10.79 22.92 2.29
C LEU A 17 12.21 23.05 2.84
N ASP A 18 12.58 24.22 3.35
CA ASP A 18 13.89 24.45 3.96
C ASP A 18 14.09 23.63 5.24
N GLU A 19 13.05 23.52 6.08
CA GLU A 19 13.05 22.65 7.25
C GLU A 19 13.15 21.17 6.84
N LEU A 20 12.32 20.74 5.88
CA LEU A 20 12.33 19.37 5.38
C LEU A 20 13.69 19.00 4.79
N ALA A 21 14.29 19.89 4.00
CA ALA A 21 15.55 19.65 3.30
C ALA A 21 16.74 19.43 4.23
N GLN A 22 16.67 19.80 5.51
CA GLN A 22 17.73 19.52 6.50
C GLN A 22 17.99 18.01 6.66
N CYS A 23 16.99 17.17 6.38
CA CYS A 23 17.09 15.72 6.46
C CYS A 23 17.47 15.05 5.13
N TYR A 24 17.65 15.82 4.05
CA TYR A 24 17.87 15.28 2.71
C TYR A 24 19.17 15.80 2.09
N PRO A 25 19.75 15.07 1.12
CA PRO A 25 20.96 15.52 0.42
C PRO A 25 20.77 16.83 -0.39
N SER A 26 19.53 17.19 -0.72
CA SER A 26 19.20 18.45 -1.42
C SER A 26 17.71 18.78 -1.28
N ARG A 27 17.35 20.05 -1.54
CA ARG A 27 15.95 20.49 -1.67
C ARG A 27 15.20 19.68 -2.73
N THR A 28 15.83 19.39 -3.86
CA THR A 28 15.23 18.56 -4.92
C THR A 28 14.91 17.16 -4.42
N ALA A 29 15.82 16.53 -3.67
CA ALA A 29 15.57 15.20 -3.09
C ALA A 29 14.39 15.22 -2.11
N ALA A 30 14.28 16.27 -1.29
CA ALA A 30 13.15 16.45 -0.38
C ALA A 30 11.81 16.61 -1.12
N VAL A 31 11.78 17.42 -2.20
CA VAL A 31 10.58 17.59 -3.04
C VAL A 31 10.18 16.29 -3.72
N VAL A 32 11.14 15.56 -4.30
CA VAL A 32 10.88 14.27 -4.96
C VAL A 32 10.28 13.27 -3.98
N ASP A 33 10.86 13.14 -2.79
CA ASP A 33 10.34 12.24 -1.76
C ASP A 33 8.94 12.66 -1.28
N ALA A 34 8.70 13.96 -1.07
CA ALA A 34 7.39 14.47 -0.70
C ALA A 34 6.31 14.16 -1.77
N ILE A 35 6.64 14.28 -3.05
CA ILE A 35 5.73 13.92 -4.15
C ILE A 35 5.44 12.42 -4.14
N ASN A 36 6.46 11.58 -3.95
CA ASN A 36 6.27 10.13 -3.90
C ASN A 36 5.38 9.71 -2.72
N LYS A 37 5.58 10.31 -1.54
CA LYS A 37 4.74 10.06 -0.36
C LYS A 37 3.30 10.49 -0.60
N ALA A 38 3.08 11.70 -1.12
CA ALA A 38 1.73 12.18 -1.44
C ALA A 38 1.03 11.27 -2.47
N TRP A 39 1.77 10.74 -3.45
CA TRP A 39 1.23 9.78 -4.41
C TRP A 39 0.88 8.44 -3.75
N GLN A 40 1.74 7.92 -2.86
CA GLN A 40 1.49 6.68 -2.11
C GLN A 40 0.25 6.83 -1.22
N GLU A 41 0.13 7.91 -0.46
CA GLU A 41 -1.04 8.19 0.37
C GLU A 41 -2.33 8.24 -0.46
N LEU A 42 -2.30 8.92 -1.61
CA LEU A 42 -3.45 8.95 -2.52
C LEU A 42 -3.78 7.55 -3.06
N HIS A 43 -2.76 6.76 -3.38
CA HIS A 43 -2.94 5.41 -3.89
C HIS A 43 -3.54 4.48 -2.84
N GLU A 44 -3.03 4.52 -1.61
CA GLU A 44 -3.54 3.77 -0.47
C GLU A 44 -5.00 4.16 -0.15
N ALA A 45 -5.32 5.46 -0.19
CA ALA A 45 -6.69 5.93 0.00
C ALA A 45 -7.64 5.40 -1.08
N LYS A 46 -7.20 5.38 -2.34
CA LYS A 46 -7.97 4.80 -3.45
C LYS A 46 -8.16 3.29 -3.29
N LEU A 47 -7.12 2.60 -2.84
CA LEU A 47 -7.15 1.16 -2.62
C LEU A 47 -8.14 0.82 -1.48
N ALA A 48 -8.07 1.54 -0.36
CA ALA A 48 -9.00 1.38 0.75
C ALA A 48 -10.45 1.61 0.31
N ALA A 49 -10.71 2.71 -0.40
CA ALA A 49 -12.04 3.00 -0.93
C ALA A 49 -12.55 1.92 -1.90
N ALA A 50 -11.66 1.33 -2.71
CA ALA A 50 -12.02 0.23 -3.60
C ALA A 50 -12.36 -1.04 -2.81
N TYR A 51 -11.58 -1.39 -1.78
CA TYR A 51 -11.90 -2.52 -0.91
C TYR A 51 -13.24 -2.32 -0.18
N ASP A 52 -13.50 -1.12 0.33
CA ASP A 52 -14.77 -0.80 0.99
C ASP A 52 -15.96 -0.94 0.03
N ALA A 53 -15.82 -0.44 -1.20
CA ALA A 53 -16.85 -0.57 -2.23
C ALA A 53 -17.13 -2.04 -2.58
N VAL A 54 -16.06 -2.83 -2.79
CA VAL A 54 -16.20 -4.24 -3.13
C VAL A 54 -16.75 -5.05 -1.95
N ALA A 55 -16.36 -4.74 -0.71
CA ALA A 55 -16.90 -5.41 0.48
C ALA A 55 -18.39 -5.10 0.70
N ALA A 56 -18.84 -3.90 0.33
CA ALA A 56 -20.25 -3.53 0.38
C ALA A 56 -21.10 -4.32 -0.63
N GLU A 57 -20.56 -4.60 -1.82
CA GLU A 57 -21.23 -5.40 -2.84
C GLU A 57 -21.13 -6.91 -2.56
N ASN A 58 -19.96 -7.37 -2.12
CA ASN A 58 -19.66 -8.76 -1.81
C ASN A 58 -18.89 -8.86 -0.49
N PRO A 59 -19.58 -9.19 0.62
CA PRO A 59 -18.95 -9.39 1.93
C PRO A 59 -17.93 -10.54 1.99
N HIS A 60 -17.83 -11.35 0.94
CA HIS A 60 -16.91 -12.49 0.85
C HIS A 60 -15.67 -12.21 0.00
N TYR A 61 -15.54 -11.03 -0.62
CA TYR A 61 -14.34 -10.66 -1.36
C TYR A 61 -13.07 -10.89 -0.51
N PRO A 62 -11.99 -11.47 -1.06
CA PRO A 62 -11.69 -11.72 -2.48
C PRO A 62 -12.38 -12.95 -3.11
N TYR A 63 -13.23 -13.66 -2.38
CA TYR A 63 -14.02 -14.78 -2.92
C TYR A 63 -15.33 -14.29 -3.51
N GLU A 64 -15.82 -14.94 -4.57
CA GLU A 64 -17.11 -14.65 -5.19
C GLU A 64 -18.29 -15.04 -4.27
N SER A 65 -18.08 -16.00 -3.36
CA SER A 65 -19.11 -16.49 -2.45
C SER A 65 -18.56 -17.07 -1.14
N ALA A 66 -19.45 -17.29 -0.17
CA ALA A 66 -19.12 -18.00 1.08
C ALA A 66 -18.68 -19.45 0.81
N GLU A 67 -19.32 -20.13 -0.15
CA GLU A 67 -19.02 -21.52 -0.50
C GLU A 67 -17.60 -21.64 -1.07
N GLU A 68 -17.19 -20.72 -1.94
CA GLU A 68 -15.83 -20.68 -2.47
C GLU A 68 -14.80 -20.45 -1.36
N ARG A 69 -15.05 -19.49 -0.46
CA ARG A 69 -14.20 -19.22 0.70
C ARG A 69 -14.00 -20.49 1.54
N ASP A 70 -15.09 -21.19 1.85
CA ASP A 70 -15.07 -22.35 2.73
C ASP A 70 -14.38 -23.55 2.07
N ALA A 71 -14.60 -23.77 0.76
CA ALA A 71 -13.89 -24.77 -0.03
C ALA A 71 -12.37 -24.50 -0.04
N MET A 72 -11.96 -23.24 -0.21
CA MET A 72 -10.54 -22.85 -0.18
C MET A 72 -9.92 -23.04 1.20
N ARG A 73 -10.65 -22.73 2.28
CA ARG A 73 -10.22 -23.00 3.66
C ARG A 73 -10.03 -24.50 3.91
N ALA A 74 -10.96 -25.34 3.48
CA ALA A 74 -10.86 -26.79 3.63
C ALA A 74 -9.62 -27.36 2.90
N ARG A 75 -9.37 -26.91 1.67
CA ARG A 75 -8.17 -27.29 0.89
C ARG A 75 -6.88 -26.85 1.58
N ARG A 76 -6.85 -25.65 2.14
CA ARG A 76 -5.69 -25.15 2.91
C ARG A 76 -5.44 -25.99 4.15
N ALA A 77 -6.48 -26.30 4.93
CA ALA A 77 -6.37 -27.15 6.12
C ALA A 77 -5.82 -28.53 5.78
N ALA A 78 -6.33 -29.17 4.71
CA ALA A 78 -5.84 -30.47 4.27
C ALA A 78 -4.39 -30.45 3.76
N ARG A 79 -3.88 -29.30 3.29
CA ARG A 79 -2.46 -29.14 2.93
C ARG A 79 -1.59 -28.99 4.17
N LEU A 80 -2.03 -28.19 5.14
CA LEU A 80 -1.30 -28.00 6.40
C LEU A 80 -1.23 -29.29 7.22
N GLN A 81 -2.32 -30.07 7.24
CA GLN A 81 -2.32 -31.38 7.90
C GLN A 81 -1.29 -32.32 7.27
N ARG A 82 -1.26 -32.41 5.93
CA ARG A 82 -0.27 -33.23 5.23
C ARG A 82 1.17 -32.82 5.54
N LEU A 83 1.45 -31.51 5.57
CA LEU A 83 2.77 -31.00 5.94
C LEU A 83 3.14 -31.36 7.39
N ALA A 84 2.19 -31.27 8.32
CA ALA A 84 2.40 -31.65 9.72
C ALA A 84 2.60 -33.17 9.89
N ASP A 85 1.92 -33.99 9.09
CA ASP A 85 2.08 -35.45 9.09
C ASP A 85 3.43 -35.86 8.47
N GLU A 86 4.02 -35.02 7.61
CA GLU A 86 5.32 -35.23 6.93
C GLU A 86 6.53 -34.75 7.78
N GLU A 87 6.34 -33.88 8.78
CA GLU A 87 7.36 -33.42 9.74
C GLU A 87 6.98 -33.77 11.20
N PRO A 88 7.08 -35.04 11.63
CA PRO A 88 6.64 -35.43 12.98
C PRO A 88 7.56 -34.99 14.13
N ASP A 89 8.80 -34.55 13.85
CA ASP A 89 9.83 -34.23 14.86
C ASP A 89 10.58 -32.90 14.56
N ALA A 90 9.91 -31.76 14.76
CA ALA A 90 10.56 -30.44 14.90
C ALA A 90 10.20 -29.79 16.24
#